data_AF-A0A6G9XYA3-F1
#
_entry.id   AF-A0A6G9XYA3-F1
#
_cell.length_a   1.000
_cell.length_b   1.000
_cell.length_c   1.000
_cell.angle_alpha   90.00
_cell.angle_beta   90.00
_cell.angle_gamma   90.00
#
_symmetry.space_group_name_H-M   'P 1'
#
loop_
_entity.id
_entity.type
_entity.pdbx_description
1 polymer ?
#
loop_
_entity_poly.entity_id
_entity_poly.type
_entity_poly.pdbx_seq_one_letter_code
_entity_poly.pdbx_strand_id
1 'polypeptide(L)'
;MTIIADRIIDIGHSRAVRQIGFSADHIRQGRSGSGIVIRYNHLVEILPDGSFTSPDLDPGPALVTIGNDSYPIRVPDTGGTVGLWGLIDANLPAPPPILSEFVRNGGGVDRVVWMTEAQFTALPVRDPNTTYLTF
;
A
#
# COMPACT_ATOMS: atom_id res chain seq x y z
N MET A 1 -13.46 -16.43 -6.35
CA MET A 1 -14.35 -16.42 -5.19
C MET A 1 -13.45 -16.57 -3.98
N THR A 2 -13.49 -15.57 -3.11
CA THR A 2 -12.45 -15.28 -2.11
C THR A 2 -13.10 -14.64 -0.89
N ILE A 3 -12.72 -15.11 0.30
CA ILE A 3 -13.17 -14.56 1.57
C ILE A 3 -12.07 -13.66 2.13
N ILE A 4 -12.44 -12.48 2.63
CA ILE A 4 -11.54 -11.58 3.35
C ILE A 4 -11.89 -11.66 4.83
N ALA A 5 -10.94 -12.04 5.67
CA ALA A 5 -11.14 -12.11 7.10
C ALA A 5 -9.93 -11.50 7.83
N ASP A 6 -10.21 -10.69 8.85
CA ASP A 6 -9.16 -10.07 9.65
C ASP A 6 -9.74 -9.59 10.99
N ARG A 7 -8.90 -8.90 11.78
CA ARG A 7 -9.28 -8.29 13.06
C ARG A 7 -9.03 -6.79 13.03
N ILE A 8 -10.06 -6.00 13.34
CA ILE A 8 -9.97 -4.55 13.50
C ILE A 8 -9.85 -4.21 14.99
N ILE A 9 -8.82 -3.44 15.33
CA ILE A 9 -8.54 -2.99 16.70
C ILE A 9 -8.34 -1.47 16.65
N ASP A 10 -9.07 -0.74 17.50
CA ASP A 10 -8.85 0.69 17.74
C ASP A 10 -7.66 0.91 18.68
N ILE A 11 -6.92 2.01 18.51
CA ILE A 11 -5.78 2.39 19.36
C ILE A 11 -6.17 2.54 20.83
N GLY A 12 -7.39 3.03 21.10
CA GLY A 12 -7.95 3.13 22.45
C GLY A 12 -8.73 1.90 22.90
N HIS A 13 -8.82 0.86 22.07
CA HIS A 13 -9.75 -0.27 22.22
C HIS A 13 -11.22 0.18 22.39
N SER A 14 -11.55 1.39 21.94
CA SER A 14 -12.89 1.96 21.99
C SER A 14 -13.58 1.57 20.69
N ARG A 15 -14.63 0.75 20.77
CA ARG A 15 -15.25 0.10 19.60
C ARG A 15 -16.10 1.07 18.76
N ALA A 16 -15.48 2.08 18.16
CA ALA A 16 -16.16 3.11 17.38
C ALA A 16 -16.69 2.57 16.04
N VAL A 17 -15.96 1.66 15.40
CA VAL A 17 -16.37 1.05 14.13
C VAL A 17 -17.04 -0.30 14.40
N ARG A 18 -18.27 -0.47 13.90
CA ARG A 18 -19.06 -1.69 14.07
C ARG A 18 -19.25 -2.50 12.78
N GLN A 19 -18.95 -1.89 11.64
CA GLN A 19 -19.16 -2.49 10.34
C GLN A 19 -18.03 -2.11 9.39
N ILE A 20 -17.73 -3.03 8.47
CA ILE A 20 -16.85 -2.81 7.33
C ILE A 20 -17.66 -2.99 6.05
N GLY A 21 -17.50 -2.08 5.09
CA GLY A 21 -18.16 -2.15 3.80
C GLY A 21 -17.24 -2.68 2.72
N PHE A 22 -17.74 -3.56 1.85
CA PHE A 22 -17.07 -3.98 0.62
C PHE A 22 -17.92 -3.62 -0.59
N SER A 23 -17.34 -2.98 -1.60
CA SER A 23 -18.03 -2.71 -2.87
C SER A 23 -17.10 -2.82 -4.05
N ALA A 24 -17.67 -3.06 -5.23
CA ALA A 24 -16.91 -2.96 -6.47
C ALA A 24 -16.55 -1.50 -6.74
N ASP A 25 -15.32 -1.27 -7.19
CA ASP A 25 -14.86 0.08 -7.58
C ASP A 25 -15.64 0.59 -8.80
N HIS A 26 -15.98 -0.28 -9.76
CA HIS A 26 -16.81 0.05 -10.92
C HIS A 26 -17.67 -1.14 -11.33
N ILE A 27 -18.74 -0.88 -12.10
CA ILE A 27 -19.54 -1.94 -12.70
C ILE A 27 -18.64 -2.73 -13.65
N ARG A 28 -18.57 -4.05 -13.50
CA ARG A 28 -17.71 -4.91 -14.32
C ARG A 28 -18.33 -6.27 -14.57
N GLN A 29 -17.83 -7.00 -15.56
CA GLN A 29 -18.19 -8.40 -15.76
C GLN A 29 -17.69 -9.23 -14.58
N GLY A 30 -18.53 -10.14 -14.07
CA GLY A 30 -18.14 -11.11 -13.06
C GLY A 30 -17.19 -12.15 -13.63
N ARG A 31 -16.37 -12.78 -12.77
CA ARG A 31 -15.31 -13.69 -13.22
C ARG A 31 -15.84 -14.86 -14.05
N SER A 32 -17.02 -15.39 -13.74
CA SER A 32 -17.64 -16.50 -14.49
C SER A 32 -18.04 -16.11 -15.92
N GLY A 33 -18.02 -14.82 -16.26
CA GLY A 33 -18.50 -14.30 -17.53
C GLY A 33 -20.03 -14.24 -17.64
N SER A 34 -20.76 -14.81 -16.68
CA SER A 34 -22.22 -14.99 -16.73
C SER A 34 -23.04 -13.90 -16.03
N GLY A 35 -22.39 -12.86 -15.50
CA GLY A 35 -23.06 -11.83 -14.71
C GLY A 35 -22.30 -10.51 -14.63
N ILE A 36 -22.94 -9.54 -13.99
CA ILE A 36 -22.42 -8.18 -13.77
C ILE A 36 -22.21 -7.97 -12.27
N VAL A 37 -21.01 -7.54 -11.89
CA VAL A 37 -20.71 -7.06 -10.55
C VAL A 37 -21.05 -5.57 -10.50
N ILE A 38 -21.96 -5.20 -9.59
CA ILE A 38 -22.44 -3.82 -9.43
C ILE A 38 -21.77 -3.13 -8.23
N ARG A 39 -21.85 -1.79 -8.18
CA ARG A 39 -21.45 -1.01 -7.00
C ARG A 39 -22.52 -1.16 -5.90
N TYR A 40 -22.45 -2.25 -5.14
CA TYR A 40 -23.27 -2.44 -3.95
C TYR A 40 -22.37 -2.55 -2.73
N ASN A 41 -22.69 -1.80 -1.67
CA ASN A 41 -21.97 -1.87 -0.40
C ASN A 41 -22.47 -3.07 0.41
N HIS A 42 -21.67 -4.13 0.42
CA HIS A 42 -21.84 -5.25 1.32
C HIS A 42 -21.27 -4.90 2.69
N LEU A 43 -22.16 -4.61 3.64
CA LEU A 43 -21.79 -4.33 5.02
C LEU A 43 -21.62 -5.63 5.80
N VAL A 44 -20.49 -5.77 6.48
CA VAL A 44 -20.12 -6.91 7.31
C VAL A 44 -19.96 -6.41 8.74
N GLU A 45 -20.58 -7.11 9.69
CA GLU A 45 -20.48 -6.78 11.11
C GLU A 45 -19.10 -7.15 11.66
N ILE A 46 -18.56 -6.29 12.52
CA ILE A 46 -17.35 -6.55 13.30
C ILE A 46 -17.78 -7.14 14.64
N LEU A 47 -17.32 -8.34 14.94
CA LEU A 47 -17.64 -9.06 16.16
C LEU A 47 -17.01 -8.40 17.40
N PRO A 48 -17.46 -8.73 18.62
CA PRO A 48 -16.92 -8.14 19.85
C PRO A 48 -15.40 -8.31 20.03
N ASP A 49 -14.82 -9.38 19.50
CA ASP A 49 -13.38 -9.59 19.54
C ASP A 49 -12.62 -8.75 18.49
N GLY A 50 -13.32 -8.02 17.62
CA GLY A 50 -12.77 -7.24 16.52
C GLY A 50 -12.66 -8.02 15.22
N SER A 51 -12.96 -9.32 15.22
CA SER A 51 -12.89 -10.13 14.01
C SER A 51 -14.06 -9.83 13.06
N PHE A 52 -13.81 -9.98 11.77
CA PHE A 52 -14.86 -9.99 10.76
C PHE A 52 -14.53 -11.02 9.68
N THR A 53 -15.53 -11.40 8.90
CA THR A 53 -15.37 -12.29 7.75
C THR A 53 -16.33 -11.84 6.66
N SER A 54 -15.81 -11.49 5.49
CA SER A 54 -16.61 -11.10 4.35
C SER A 54 -17.41 -12.28 3.79
N PRO A 55 -18.50 -12.03 3.03
CA PRO A 55 -19.03 -13.05 2.14
C PRO A 55 -18.01 -13.40 1.05
N ASP A 56 -18.36 -14.37 0.22
CA ASP A 56 -17.58 -14.72 -0.96
C ASP A 56 -17.60 -13.58 -1.98
N LEU A 57 -16.43 -12.98 -2.23
CA LEU A 57 -16.28 -11.84 -3.12
C LEU A 57 -15.79 -12.29 -4.51
N ASP A 58 -16.37 -11.68 -5.55
CA ASP A 58 -15.91 -11.86 -6.93
C ASP A 58 -14.53 -11.18 -7.11
N PRO A 59 -13.52 -11.87 -7.68
CA PRO A 59 -12.17 -11.30 -7.84
C PRO A 59 -12.14 -10.05 -8.71
N GLY A 60 -11.32 -9.08 -8.35
CA GLY A 60 -11.15 -7.83 -9.09
C GLY A 60 -10.99 -6.59 -8.23
N PRO A 61 -10.98 -5.40 -8.84
CA PRO A 61 -10.90 -4.12 -8.14
C PRO A 61 -12.13 -3.90 -7.26
N ALA A 62 -11.89 -3.49 -6.01
CA ALA A 62 -12.91 -3.22 -5.01
C ALA A 62 -12.47 -2.09 -4.08
N LEU A 63 -13.42 -1.60 -3.29
CA LEU A 63 -13.21 -0.65 -2.20
C LEU A 63 -13.60 -1.33 -0.89
N VAL A 64 -12.80 -1.09 0.15
CA VAL A 64 -13.15 -1.42 1.52
C VAL A 64 -13.34 -0.13 2.31
N THR A 65 -14.47 0.01 2.98
CA THR A 65 -14.79 1.19 3.80
C THR A 65 -14.76 0.83 5.28
N ILE A 66 -13.91 1.53 6.04
CA ILE A 66 -13.74 1.35 7.49
C ILE A 66 -13.97 2.70 8.15
N GLY A 67 -15.04 2.83 8.93
CA GLY A 67 -15.43 4.13 9.47
C GLY A 67 -15.77 5.12 8.35
N ASN A 68 -15.02 6.22 8.27
CA ASN A 68 -15.21 7.27 7.26
C ASN A 68 -14.26 7.15 6.06
N ASP A 69 -13.28 6.25 6.13
CA ASP A 69 -12.23 6.10 5.12
C ASP A 69 -12.53 4.93 4.19
N SER A 70 -12.11 5.07 2.93
CA SER A 70 -12.20 4.02 1.92
C SER A 70 -10.84 3.73 1.31
N TYR A 71 -10.49 2.46 1.24
CA TYR A 71 -9.21 1.99 0.73
C TYR A 71 -9.43 1.17 -0.54
N PRO A 72 -8.71 1.44 -1.64
CA PRO A 72 -8.73 0.57 -2.79
C PRO A 72 -8.06 -0.76 -2.46
N ILE A 73 -8.67 -1.86 -2.89
CA ILE A 73 -8.11 -3.19 -2.80
C ILE A 73 -8.32 -3.96 -4.11
N ARG A 74 -7.54 -5.01 -4.30
CA ARG A 74 -7.78 -5.99 -5.36
C ARG A 74 -8.11 -7.33 -4.70
N VAL A 75 -9.36 -7.77 -4.82
CA VAL A 75 -9.78 -9.10 -4.36
C VAL A 75 -9.07 -10.14 -5.21
N PRO A 76 -8.17 -10.97 -4.64
CA PRO A 76 -7.42 -11.92 -5.42
C PRO A 76 -8.30 -13.12 -5.77
N ASP A 77 -7.82 -13.95 -6.67
CA ASP A 77 -8.54 -15.13 -7.13
C ASP A 77 -7.91 -16.40 -6.55
N THR A 78 -8.17 -16.64 -5.27
CA THR A 78 -7.48 -17.71 -4.51
C THR A 78 -8.38 -18.89 -4.17
N GLY A 79 -9.71 -18.73 -4.16
CA GLY A 79 -10.61 -19.79 -3.68
C GLY A 79 -10.59 -19.97 -2.15
N GLY A 80 -9.92 -19.07 -1.41
CA GLY A 80 -9.69 -19.22 0.03
C GLY A 80 -9.81 -17.91 0.80
N THR A 81 -9.39 -17.96 2.06
CA THR A 81 -9.41 -16.81 2.98
C THR A 81 -8.11 -16.02 2.89
N VAL A 82 -8.20 -14.69 2.81
CA VAL A 82 -7.06 -13.77 2.80
C VAL A 82 -7.22 -12.68 3.86
N GLY A 83 -6.09 -12.20 4.40
CA GLY A 83 -6.07 -11.08 5.36
C GLY A 83 -6.30 -9.74 4.68
N LEU A 84 -6.98 -8.81 5.36
CA LEU A 84 -7.33 -7.50 4.80
C LEU A 84 -6.13 -6.58 4.72
N TRP A 85 -5.29 -6.53 5.76
CA TRP A 85 -4.17 -5.59 5.80
C TRP A 85 -3.23 -5.75 4.60
N GLY A 86 -2.91 -7.00 4.23
CA GLY A 86 -2.05 -7.27 3.07
C GLY A 86 -2.65 -6.78 1.75
N LEU A 87 -3.98 -6.70 1.62
CA LEU A 87 -4.63 -6.15 0.43
C LEU A 87 -4.60 -4.62 0.41
N ILE A 88 -4.76 -3.98 1.58
CA ILE A 88 -4.67 -2.53 1.73
C ILE A 88 -3.23 -2.08 1.43
N ASP A 89 -2.24 -2.68 2.09
CA ASP A 89 -0.82 -2.34 1.95
C ASP A 89 -0.35 -2.45 0.49
N ALA A 90 -0.76 -3.52 -0.20
CA ALA A 90 -0.44 -3.73 -1.61
C ALA A 90 -1.08 -2.70 -2.58
N ASN A 91 -2.08 -1.94 -2.15
CA ASN A 91 -2.76 -0.93 -2.96
C ASN A 91 -2.59 0.49 -2.41
N LEU A 92 -1.72 0.69 -1.40
CA LEU A 92 -1.32 2.04 -1.01
C LEU A 92 -0.59 2.70 -2.19
N PRO A 93 -0.85 3.99 -2.45
CA PRO A 93 -0.10 4.71 -3.45
C PRO A 93 1.39 4.60 -3.10
N ALA A 94 2.20 4.29 -4.10
CA ALA A 94 3.64 4.38 -3.94
C ALA A 94 3.95 5.76 -3.36
N PRO A 95 4.85 5.87 -2.37
CA PRO A 95 5.26 7.16 -1.87
C PRO A 95 5.60 8.03 -3.07
N PRO A 96 5.17 9.32 -3.09
CA PRO A 96 5.49 10.21 -4.18
C PRO A 96 6.98 10.06 -4.45
N PRO A 97 7.39 9.94 -5.72
CA PRO A 97 8.79 9.69 -6.05
C PRO A 97 9.57 10.73 -5.26
N ILE A 98 10.29 10.26 -4.24
CA ILE A 98 11.31 11.08 -3.62
C ILE A 98 12.17 11.41 -4.83
N LEU A 99 12.40 12.69 -5.09
CA LEU A 99 13.42 13.13 -6.02
C LEU A 99 14.78 12.72 -5.44
N SER A 100 15.00 11.42 -5.21
CA SER A 100 16.30 10.82 -5.08
C SER A 100 16.75 10.65 -6.52
N GLU A 101 17.31 11.73 -7.05
CA GLU A 101 18.32 11.63 -8.09
C GLU A 101 19.41 10.70 -7.53
N PHE A 102 19.31 9.40 -7.82
CA PHE A 102 20.34 8.47 -7.43
C PHE A 102 21.39 8.47 -8.54
N VAL A 103 22.63 8.68 -8.16
CA VAL A 103 23.76 8.51 -9.07
C VAL A 103 24.06 7.01 -9.11
N ARG A 104 23.86 6.37 -10.26
CA ARG A 104 24.29 4.99 -10.46
C ARG A 104 25.80 4.99 -10.74
N ASN A 105 26.58 4.50 -9.78
CA ASN A 105 28.02 4.32 -9.97
C ASN A 105 28.26 3.20 -11.00
N GLY A 106 28.72 3.59 -12.20
CA GLY A 106 29.03 2.68 -13.30
C GLY A 106 30.40 1.99 -13.19
N GLY A 107 31.08 2.14 -12.05
CA GLY A 107 32.47 1.72 -11.85
C GLY A 107 33.42 2.88 -12.17
N GLY A 108 33.94 3.53 -11.13
CA GLY A 108 34.86 4.68 -11.27
C GLY A 108 34.82 5.66 -10.09
N VAL A 109 33.84 5.51 -9.20
CA VAL A 109 33.77 6.29 -7.95
C VAL A 109 33.94 5.34 -6.77
N ASP A 110 35.02 5.48 -6.01
CA ASP A 110 35.23 4.65 -4.81
C ASP A 110 34.44 5.21 -3.62
N ARG A 111 34.17 6.52 -3.61
CA ARG A 111 33.44 7.21 -2.54
C ARG A 111 32.75 8.49 -3.03
N VAL A 112 31.61 8.82 -2.45
CA VAL A 112 30.95 10.13 -2.58
C VAL A 112 30.96 10.81 -1.22
N VAL A 113 31.37 12.09 -1.16
CA VAL A 113 31.43 12.88 0.08
C VAL A 113 30.77 14.22 -0.14
N TRP A 114 29.91 14.60 0.81
CA TRP A 114 29.29 15.91 0.88
C TRP A 114 30.10 16.83 1.79
N MET A 115 30.43 18.04 1.33
CA MET A 115 31.21 19.02 2.08
C MET A 115 30.97 20.44 1.58
N THR A 116 31.30 21.43 2.41
CA THR A 116 31.20 22.85 2.04
C THR A 116 32.33 23.27 1.09
N GLU A 117 32.16 24.37 0.35
CA GLU A 117 33.21 24.92 -0.51
C GLU A 117 34.53 25.20 0.25
N ALA A 118 34.42 25.73 1.47
CA ALA A 118 35.57 25.97 2.34
C ALA A 118 36.33 24.69 2.72
N GLN A 119 35.60 23.58 2.95
CA GLN A 119 36.20 22.27 3.23
C GLN A 119 36.86 21.68 1.98
N PHE A 120 36.21 21.81 0.82
CA PHE A 120 36.74 21.31 -0.45
C PHE A 120 38.02 22.03 -0.90
N THR A 121 38.08 23.35 -0.72
CA THR A 121 39.25 24.17 -1.05
C THR A 121 40.41 23.95 -0.07
N ALA A 122 40.13 23.57 1.16
CA ALA A 122 41.13 23.25 2.18
C ALA A 122 41.75 21.83 2.04
N LEU A 123 41.27 21.00 1.10
CA LEU A 123 41.83 19.65 0.90
C LEU A 123 43.27 19.72 0.37
N PRO A 124 44.26 19.14 1.09
CA PRO A 124 45.66 19.21 0.67
C PRO A 124 45.92 18.40 -0.61
N VAL A 125 45.20 17.30 -0.83
CA VAL A 125 45.19 16.50 -2.05
C VAL A 125 43.78 15.95 -2.27
N ARG A 126 43.29 15.99 -3.50
CA ARG A 126 41.98 15.43 -3.88
C ARG A 126 42.18 13.99 -4.34
N ASP A 127 41.30 13.10 -3.90
CA ASP A 127 41.28 11.72 -4.36
C ASP A 127 40.64 11.68 -5.77
N PRO A 128 41.39 11.24 -6.80
CA PRO A 128 40.88 11.21 -8.18
C PRO A 128 39.68 10.27 -8.36
N ASN A 129 39.48 9.30 -7.46
CA ASN A 129 38.37 8.35 -7.51
C ASN A 129 37.19 8.78 -6.62
N THR A 130 37.27 9.93 -5.94
CA THR A 130 36.17 10.46 -5.13
C THR A 130 35.44 11.56 -5.91
N THR A 131 34.11 11.44 -6.02
CA THR A 131 33.28 12.55 -6.52
C THR A 131 32.89 13.47 -5.38
N TYR A 132 33.18 14.76 -5.54
CA TYR A 132 32.87 15.81 -4.58
C TYR A 132 31.71 16.65 -5.09
N LEU A 133 30.68 16.81 -4.28
CA LEU A 133 29.55 17.71 -4.55
C LEU A 133 29.64 18.88 -3.57
N THR A 134 29.82 20.09 -4.10
CA THR A 134 29.94 21.33 -3.33
C THR A 134 28.70 22.20 -3.50
N PHE A 135 28.37 22.95 -2.46
CA PHE A 135 27.29 23.93 -2.42
C PHE A 135 27.75 25.18 -1.67
#